data_AF-A0A536TV08-F1
#
_entry.id   AF-A0A536TV08-F1
#
_cell.length_a   1.000
_cell.length_b   1.000
_cell.length_c   1.000
_cell.angle_alpha   90.00
_cell.angle_beta   90.00
_cell.angle_gamma   90.00
#
_symmetry.space_group_name_H-M   'P 1'
#
loop_
_entity.id
_entity.type
_entity.pdbx_description
1 polymer ?
#
loop_
_entity_poly.entity_id
_entity_poly.type
_entity_poly.pdbx_seq_one_letter_code
_entity_poly.pdbx_strand_id
1 'polypeptide(L)'
;EIAQFIAKIERNDRAFQRTLSRAKVRQLKNFYETAITQPPIPGTVLLFTSEKLRFQPVAGAEGAGHLSEPQAKFLIIDGQHRLAALRFYLDEHPDDAKTINVPCVIFDGRSEDFATEMFVIINSTPTRINKSHLIDLYERVSWAEPHRKFASRVVGSLYSEGDSPLRYRINRLGGRSAQDKWILQAELFNELHRWVNRDWRKIQLAGGSRTQVPNYYGMVRDFFKAAERVWGEAWANANYMVTKPVTLKAMLRVCADLAREDGDPAEGRVKRWEERLAPWRDLVKAFKSEGFYERFAAKGEVERVGRVHRELARTAGIEARGAKS
;
A
#
# COMPACT_ATOMS: atom_id res chain seq x y z
N GLU A 1 -2.24 21.20 22.43
CA GLU A 1 -3.70 21.04 22.36
C GLU A 1 -4.17 19.61 22.08
N ILE A 2 -3.99 19.03 20.88
CA ILE A 2 -4.42 17.64 20.55
C ILE A 2 -3.96 16.59 21.57
N ALA A 3 -2.71 16.70 22.05
CA ALA A 3 -2.12 15.80 23.02
C ALA A 3 -2.80 15.84 24.40
N GLN A 4 -3.24 17.02 24.84
CA GLN A 4 -3.89 17.24 26.13
C GLN A 4 -5.39 16.89 26.07
N PHE A 5 -6.05 17.12 24.94
CA PHE A 5 -7.43 16.70 24.70
C PHE A 5 -7.58 15.17 24.72
N ILE A 6 -6.66 14.44 24.08
CA ILE A 6 -6.65 12.97 24.07
C ILE A 6 -6.45 12.41 25.50
N ALA A 7 -5.54 12.99 26.28
CA ALA A 7 -5.31 12.59 27.67
C ALA A 7 -6.52 12.84 28.60
N LYS A 8 -7.37 13.82 28.26
CA LYS A 8 -8.61 14.13 29.00
C LYS A 8 -9.74 13.14 28.68
N ILE A 9 -9.80 12.62 27.45
CA ILE A 9 -10.75 11.58 27.03
C ILE A 9 -10.35 10.21 27.62
N GLU A 10 -9.07 9.86 27.58
CA GLU A 10 -8.54 8.59 28.10
C GLU A 10 -8.78 8.39 29.61
N ARG A 11 -8.94 9.48 30.39
CA ARG A 11 -9.20 9.42 31.84
C ARG A 11 -10.67 9.17 32.21
N ASN A 12 -11.62 9.31 31.26
CA ASN A 12 -13.05 9.31 31.56
C ASN A 12 -13.82 8.10 31.04
N ASP A 13 -13.27 7.28 30.15
CA ASP A 13 -14.04 6.21 29.51
C ASP A 13 -14.02 4.89 30.31
N ARG A 14 -15.22 4.49 30.75
CA ARG A 14 -15.54 3.09 30.98
C ARG A 14 -15.37 2.34 29.65
N ALA A 15 -14.83 1.13 29.75
CA ALA A 15 -14.31 0.28 28.68
C ALA A 15 -15.12 0.36 27.37
N PHE A 16 -14.43 0.35 26.21
CA PHE A 16 -14.86 -0.09 24.86
C PHE A 16 -14.31 0.78 23.71
N GLN A 17 -13.92 2.05 23.95
CA GLN A 17 -13.39 2.92 22.88
C GLN A 17 -11.90 2.67 22.56
N ARG A 18 -11.52 2.85 21.28
CA ARG A 18 -10.10 2.78 20.88
C ARG A 18 -9.35 4.02 21.36
N THR A 19 -8.11 3.85 21.78
CA THR A 19 -7.20 4.98 22.04
C THR A 19 -7.10 5.88 20.79
N LEU A 20 -7.25 7.19 20.98
CA LEU A 20 -7.15 8.16 19.88
C LEU A 20 -5.70 8.23 19.37
N SER A 21 -5.49 7.91 18.08
CA SER A 21 -4.17 7.99 17.47
C SER A 21 -3.90 9.43 17.01
N ARG A 22 -2.91 10.06 17.64
CA ARG A 22 -2.45 11.42 17.29
C ARG A 22 -2.08 11.55 15.81
N ALA A 23 -1.38 10.56 15.27
CA ALA A 23 -0.95 10.55 13.86
C ALA A 23 -2.16 10.50 12.91
N LYS A 24 -3.15 9.65 13.22
CA LYS A 24 -4.36 9.50 12.41
C LYS A 24 -5.26 10.74 12.46
N VAL A 25 -5.41 11.35 13.64
CA VAL A 25 -6.16 12.61 13.80
C VAL A 25 -5.49 13.74 13.00
N ARG A 26 -4.16 13.88 13.07
CA ARG A 26 -3.42 14.85 12.26
C ARG A 26 -3.63 14.65 10.76
N GLN A 27 -3.54 13.40 10.28
CA GLN A 27 -3.76 13.09 8.87
C GLN A 27 -5.18 13.46 8.41
N LEU A 28 -6.19 13.17 9.22
CA LEU A 28 -7.59 13.52 8.91
C LEU A 28 -7.84 15.03 9.01
N LYS A 29 -7.19 15.74 9.93
CA LYS A 29 -7.25 17.20 10.00
C LYS A 29 -6.68 17.84 8.73
N ASN A 30 -5.48 17.41 8.33
CA ASN A 30 -4.85 17.87 7.09
C ASN A 30 -5.73 17.58 5.85
N PHE A 31 -6.49 16.49 5.86
CA PHE A 31 -7.44 16.21 4.78
C PHE A 31 -8.49 17.33 4.67
N TYR A 32 -9.10 17.78 5.78
CA TYR A 32 -10.03 18.92 5.78
C TYR A 32 -9.35 20.23 5.36
N GLU A 33 -8.11 20.48 5.77
CA GLU A 33 -7.33 21.66 5.34
C GLU A 33 -7.06 21.68 3.82
N THR A 34 -6.86 20.51 3.21
CA THR A 34 -6.62 20.39 1.76
C THR A 34 -7.89 20.35 0.89
N ALA A 35 -9.07 20.33 1.52
CA ALA A 35 -10.37 20.24 0.85
C ALA A 35 -10.80 21.51 0.07
N ILE A 36 -9.92 22.51 -0.03
CA ILE A 36 -10.07 23.63 -0.97
C ILE A 36 -10.02 23.13 -2.44
N THR A 37 -9.36 21.99 -2.70
CA THR A 37 -9.15 21.42 -4.04
C THR A 37 -9.92 20.12 -4.32
N GLN A 38 -10.58 19.55 -3.31
CA GLN A 38 -11.31 18.29 -3.39
C GLN A 38 -12.62 18.41 -2.59
N PRO A 39 -13.74 17.85 -3.06
CA PRO A 39 -14.97 17.86 -2.28
C PRO A 39 -14.74 17.15 -0.93
N PRO A 40 -14.90 17.82 0.22
CA PRO A 40 -14.85 17.16 1.51
C PRO A 40 -16.07 16.26 1.61
N ILE A 41 -15.90 14.96 1.37
CA ILE A 41 -16.95 13.97 1.65
C ILE A 41 -16.65 13.41 3.04
N PRO A 42 -17.27 13.94 4.11
CA PRO A 42 -17.15 13.34 5.43
C PRO A 42 -17.76 11.94 5.38
N GLY A 43 -16.95 10.93 5.71
CA GLY A 43 -17.46 9.56 5.82
C GLY A 43 -18.43 9.43 6.99
N THR A 44 -19.35 8.46 6.91
CA THR A 44 -20.39 8.21 7.92
C THR A 44 -19.84 7.91 9.31
N VAL A 45 -20.37 8.56 10.35
CA VAL A 45 -20.11 8.23 11.75
C VAL A 45 -21.25 7.37 12.31
N LEU A 46 -20.90 6.43 13.19
CA LEU A 46 -21.84 5.50 13.79
C LEU A 46 -21.96 5.80 15.27
N LEU A 47 -23.17 6.14 15.70
CA LEU A 47 -23.48 6.56 17.06
C LEU A 47 -24.46 5.60 17.71
N PHE A 48 -24.40 5.48 19.02
CA PHE A 48 -25.26 4.64 19.83
C PHE A 48 -25.84 5.41 21.00
N THR A 49 -27.09 5.10 21.34
CA THR A 49 -27.71 5.44 22.62
C THR A 49 -28.64 4.31 23.06
N SER A 50 -28.70 4.06 24.37
CA SER A 50 -29.67 3.12 24.95
C SER A 50 -31.08 3.70 25.02
N GLU A 51 -31.22 5.02 24.90
CA GLU A 51 -32.49 5.72 24.85
C GLU A 51 -33.14 5.54 23.48
N LYS A 52 -34.46 5.36 23.44
CA LYS A 52 -35.20 5.37 22.18
C LYS A 52 -35.51 6.82 21.80
N LEU A 53 -35.05 7.25 20.63
CA LEU A 53 -35.22 8.60 20.13
C LEU A 53 -36.58 8.74 19.44
N ARG A 54 -37.10 9.96 19.43
CA ARG A 54 -38.34 10.31 18.73
C ARG A 54 -38.00 11.00 17.42
N PHE A 55 -38.46 10.42 16.32
CA PHE A 55 -38.41 11.04 14.99
C PHE A 55 -39.75 11.69 14.66
N GLN A 56 -39.71 12.95 14.24
CA GLN A 56 -40.87 13.72 13.80
C GLN A 56 -40.70 14.06 12.31
N PRO A 57 -41.47 13.45 11.40
CA PRO A 57 -41.33 13.71 9.97
C PRO A 57 -41.76 15.14 9.62
N VAL A 58 -41.08 15.75 8.65
CA VAL A 58 -41.49 17.04 8.08
C VAL A 58 -42.50 16.78 6.97
N ALA A 59 -43.59 17.55 6.95
CA ALA A 59 -44.65 17.39 5.95
C ALA A 59 -44.10 17.62 4.52
N GLY A 60 -44.41 16.70 3.61
CA GLY A 60 -44.02 16.79 2.20
C GLY A 60 -42.63 16.25 1.85
N ALA A 61 -41.88 15.70 2.81
CA ALA A 61 -40.58 15.08 2.56
C ALA A 61 -40.53 13.66 3.15
N GLU A 62 -40.58 12.63 2.31
CA GLU A 62 -40.42 11.25 2.74
C GLU A 62 -38.99 11.01 3.28
N GLY A 63 -38.89 10.49 4.50
CA GLY A 63 -37.61 10.15 5.12
C GLY A 63 -36.82 11.32 5.73
N ALA A 64 -37.36 12.55 5.71
CA ALA A 64 -36.75 13.71 6.36
C ALA A 64 -37.56 14.17 7.58
N GLY A 65 -36.88 14.57 8.65
CA GLY A 65 -37.54 14.91 9.90
C GLY A 65 -36.58 15.39 10.99
N HIS A 66 -37.16 15.76 12.12
CA HIS A 66 -36.43 16.14 13.32
C HIS A 66 -36.28 14.93 14.24
N LEU A 67 -35.05 14.65 14.67
CA LEU A 67 -34.76 13.62 15.65
C LEU A 67 -34.51 14.28 17.01
N SER A 68 -35.13 13.78 18.07
CA SER A 68 -34.85 14.25 19.42
C SER A 68 -33.44 13.90 19.87
N GLU A 69 -32.81 14.76 20.68
CA GLU A 69 -31.55 14.43 21.33
C GLU A 69 -31.78 13.51 22.55
N PRO A 70 -30.87 12.56 22.81
CA PRO A 70 -30.87 11.77 24.04
C PRO A 70 -30.52 12.63 25.26
N GLN A 71 -30.90 12.18 26.46
CA GLN A 71 -30.48 12.79 27.72
C GLN A 71 -29.00 12.54 28.01
N ALA A 72 -28.52 11.33 27.73
CA ALA A 72 -27.12 10.96 27.81
C ALA A 72 -26.37 11.25 26.51
N LYS A 73 -25.05 11.40 26.59
CA LYS A 73 -24.21 11.55 25.39
C LYS A 73 -24.22 10.26 24.57
N PHE A 74 -24.18 10.42 23.25
CA PHE A 74 -23.96 9.29 22.34
C PHE A 74 -22.62 8.60 22.61
N LEU A 75 -22.62 7.27 22.50
CA LEU A 75 -21.41 6.47 22.38
C LEU A 75 -21.01 6.40 20.90
N ILE A 76 -19.72 6.52 20.61
CA ILE A 76 -19.19 6.46 19.24
C ILE A 76 -18.77 5.02 18.94
N ILE A 77 -19.46 4.34 18.03
CA ILE A 77 -19.12 2.98 17.57
C ILE A 77 -17.98 3.04 16.55
N ASP A 78 -18.08 3.96 15.59
CA ASP A 78 -17.03 4.23 14.59
C ASP A 78 -17.02 5.71 14.18
N GLY A 79 -15.83 6.19 13.80
CA GLY A 79 -15.62 7.56 13.37
C GLY A 79 -15.00 8.48 14.43
N GLN A 80 -14.58 7.95 15.58
CA GLN A 80 -13.96 8.74 16.66
C GLN A 80 -12.79 9.63 16.20
N HIS A 81 -11.85 9.13 15.37
CA HIS A 81 -10.73 9.96 14.87
C HIS A 81 -11.20 11.04 13.90
N ARG A 82 -12.30 10.82 13.18
CA ARG A 82 -12.89 11.76 12.23
C ARG A 82 -13.60 12.89 12.97
N LEU A 83 -14.44 12.56 13.95
CA LEU A 83 -15.09 13.55 14.81
C LEU A 83 -14.06 14.38 15.59
N ALA A 84 -13.01 13.74 16.11
CA ALA A 84 -11.91 14.47 16.76
C ALA A 84 -11.21 15.43 15.79
N ALA A 85 -10.86 14.98 14.59
CA ALA A 85 -10.22 15.83 13.58
C ALA A 85 -11.11 17.00 13.15
N LEU A 86 -12.41 16.75 12.92
CA LEU A 86 -13.38 17.81 12.59
C LEU A 86 -13.54 18.79 13.75
N ARG A 87 -13.50 18.32 15.01
CA ARG A 87 -13.55 19.20 16.18
C ARG A 87 -12.35 20.15 16.22
N PHE A 88 -11.13 19.65 16.01
CA PHE A 88 -9.94 20.51 15.93
C PHE A 88 -10.00 21.45 14.74
N TYR A 89 -10.51 20.98 13.60
CA TYR A 89 -10.69 21.82 12.42
C TYR A 89 -11.72 22.93 12.66
N LEU A 90 -12.82 22.66 13.37
CA LEU A 90 -13.81 23.66 13.79
C LEU A 90 -13.21 24.72 14.73
N ASP A 91 -12.36 24.31 15.67
CA ASP A 91 -11.73 25.23 16.61
C ASP A 91 -10.75 26.19 15.88
N GLU A 92 -10.09 25.75 14.80
CA GLU A 92 -9.13 26.55 14.03
C GLU A 92 -9.74 27.30 12.82
N HIS A 93 -10.75 26.72 12.17
CA HIS A 93 -11.41 27.24 10.96
C HIS A 93 -12.95 27.22 11.12
N PRO A 94 -13.50 28.05 12.03
CA PRO A 94 -14.91 27.95 12.42
C PRO A 94 -15.89 28.24 11.30
N ASP A 95 -15.56 29.11 10.36
CA ASP A 95 -16.46 29.48 9.26
C ASP A 95 -16.51 28.42 8.17
N ASP A 96 -15.36 27.82 7.84
CA ASP A 96 -15.29 26.72 6.86
C ASP A 96 -15.96 25.46 7.41
N ALA A 97 -15.72 25.13 8.68
CA ALA A 97 -16.25 23.93 9.31
C ALA A 97 -17.79 23.91 9.42
N LYS A 98 -18.46 25.06 9.52
CA LYS A 98 -19.93 25.15 9.54
C LYS A 98 -20.59 24.64 8.26
N THR A 99 -19.84 24.60 7.15
CA THR A 99 -20.35 24.10 5.87
C THR A 99 -20.28 22.56 5.76
N ILE A 100 -19.62 21.90 6.71
CA ILE A 100 -19.38 20.45 6.68
C ILE A 100 -20.50 19.71 7.42
N ASN A 101 -21.35 19.01 6.66
CA ASN A 101 -22.37 18.11 7.21
C ASN A 101 -21.86 16.68 7.27
N VAL A 102 -21.84 16.06 8.45
CA VAL A 102 -21.37 14.68 8.61
C VAL A 102 -22.55 13.72 8.55
N PRO A 103 -22.57 12.75 7.61
CA PRO A 103 -23.59 11.70 7.62
C PRO A 103 -23.46 10.86 8.88
N CYS A 104 -24.57 10.67 9.57
CA CYS A 104 -24.62 9.93 10.84
C CYS A 104 -25.64 8.80 10.73
N VAL A 105 -25.29 7.60 11.22
CA VAL A 105 -26.25 6.53 11.49
C VAL A 105 -26.30 6.33 13.01
N ILE A 106 -27.49 6.40 13.57
CA ILE A 106 -27.73 6.31 15.01
C ILE A 106 -28.47 5.00 15.29
N PHE A 107 -27.95 4.22 16.23
CA PHE A 107 -28.63 3.05 16.79
C PHE A 107 -29.20 3.43 18.16
N ASP A 108 -30.53 3.57 18.24
CA ASP A 108 -31.25 3.99 19.43
C ASP A 108 -32.06 2.84 20.07
N GLY A 109 -32.36 2.94 21.36
CA GLY A 109 -33.18 1.95 22.08
C GLY A 109 -32.60 0.52 22.08
N ARG A 110 -31.28 0.39 21.96
CA ARG A 110 -30.56 -0.91 21.93
C ARG A 110 -29.77 -1.13 23.23
N SER A 111 -29.45 -2.38 23.54
CA SER A 111 -28.64 -2.73 24.72
C SER A 111 -27.15 -2.42 24.51
N GLU A 112 -26.41 -2.25 25.60
CA GLU A 112 -24.95 -2.05 25.55
C GLU A 112 -24.20 -3.25 24.93
N ASP A 113 -24.73 -4.47 25.13
CA ASP A 113 -24.21 -5.69 24.49
C ASP A 113 -24.28 -5.60 22.96
N PHE A 114 -25.37 -5.06 22.41
CA PHE A 114 -25.53 -4.84 20.97
C PHE A 114 -24.53 -3.81 20.43
N ALA A 115 -24.27 -2.73 21.18
CA ALA A 115 -23.25 -1.74 20.82
C ALA A 115 -21.85 -2.38 20.74
N THR A 116 -21.57 -3.30 21.69
CA THR A 116 -20.32 -4.04 21.78
C THR A 116 -20.14 -4.99 20.60
N GLU A 117 -21.17 -5.75 20.24
CA GLU A 117 -21.17 -6.61 19.06
C GLU A 117 -20.96 -5.83 17.76
N MET A 118 -21.69 -4.72 17.59
CA MET A 118 -21.52 -3.83 16.44
C MET A 118 -20.10 -3.27 16.36
N PHE A 119 -19.55 -2.81 17.49
CA PHE A 119 -18.17 -2.33 17.56
C PHE A 119 -17.19 -3.40 17.09
N VAL A 120 -17.33 -4.64 17.57
CA VAL A 120 -16.48 -5.77 17.16
C VAL A 120 -16.64 -6.02 15.66
N ILE A 121 -17.86 -6.18 15.15
CA ILE A 121 -18.15 -6.49 13.74
C ILE A 121 -17.62 -5.39 12.80
N ILE A 122 -17.89 -4.12 13.09
CA ILE A 122 -17.45 -2.99 12.23
C ILE A 122 -15.92 -2.91 12.20
N ASN A 123 -15.27 -3.19 13.33
CA ASN A 123 -13.82 -3.13 13.44
C ASN A 123 -13.10 -4.39 12.97
N SER A 124 -13.78 -5.54 12.91
CA SER A 124 -13.28 -6.81 12.37
C SER A 124 -13.54 -6.97 10.87
N THR A 125 -14.59 -6.30 10.35
CA THR A 125 -15.07 -6.42 8.97
C THR A 125 -14.81 -5.18 8.06
N PRO A 126 -13.76 -4.34 8.23
CA PRO A 126 -13.40 -3.43 7.16
C PRO A 126 -12.71 -4.21 6.04
N THR A 127 -13.39 -4.38 4.90
CA THR A 127 -12.74 -4.74 3.63
C THR A 127 -11.92 -3.54 3.20
N ARG A 128 -10.68 -3.43 3.72
CA ARG A 128 -9.71 -2.43 3.25
C ARG A 128 -9.68 -2.52 1.72
N ILE A 129 -9.76 -1.38 1.03
CA ILE A 129 -9.53 -1.34 -0.41
C ILE A 129 -8.19 -2.05 -0.65
N ASN A 130 -8.24 -3.13 -1.40
CA ASN A 130 -7.08 -3.97 -1.62
C ASN A 130 -5.98 -3.10 -2.27
N LYS A 131 -4.75 -3.18 -1.77
CA LYS A 131 -3.63 -2.34 -2.23
C LYS A 131 -3.42 -2.43 -3.74
N SER A 132 -3.68 -3.58 -4.37
CA SER A 132 -3.60 -3.71 -5.82
C SER A 132 -4.66 -2.87 -6.55
N HIS A 133 -5.89 -2.74 -6.01
CA HIS A 133 -6.89 -1.81 -6.55
C HIS A 133 -6.41 -0.36 -6.45
N LEU A 134 -5.80 0.04 -5.33
CA LEU A 134 -5.25 1.40 -5.20
C LEU A 134 -4.15 1.67 -6.21
N ILE A 135 -3.31 0.68 -6.52
CA ILE A 135 -2.25 0.81 -7.52
C ILE A 135 -2.84 1.03 -8.91
N ASP A 136 -3.84 0.26 -9.31
CA ASP A 136 -4.52 0.47 -10.60
C ASP A 136 -5.20 1.84 -10.68
N LEU A 137 -5.67 2.38 -9.55
CA LEU A 137 -6.25 3.72 -9.47
C LEU A 137 -5.20 4.83 -9.50
N TYR A 138 -3.94 4.61 -9.11
CA TYR A 138 -2.91 5.65 -9.14
C TYR A 138 -2.70 6.24 -10.55
N GLU A 139 -2.94 5.46 -11.60
CA GLU A 139 -2.85 5.94 -12.99
C GLU A 139 -3.94 6.95 -13.35
N ARG A 140 -5.12 6.82 -12.74
CA ARG A 140 -6.33 7.60 -13.08
C ARG A 140 -6.58 8.76 -12.11
N VAL A 141 -5.90 8.77 -10.98
CA VAL A 141 -6.18 9.70 -9.89
C VAL A 141 -5.18 10.85 -9.88
N SER A 142 -5.68 12.09 -9.93
CA SER A 142 -4.86 13.31 -10.02
C SER A 142 -3.95 13.54 -8.80
N TRP A 143 -4.36 13.14 -7.60
CA TRP A 143 -3.65 13.43 -6.34
C TRP A 143 -2.52 12.45 -5.95
N ALA A 144 -2.35 11.32 -6.65
CA ALA A 144 -1.29 10.39 -6.28
C ALA A 144 0.11 10.98 -6.50
N GLU A 145 1.00 10.81 -5.53
CA GLU A 145 2.37 11.32 -5.56
C GLU A 145 3.09 10.90 -6.86
N PRO A 146 3.82 11.81 -7.54
CA PRO A 146 4.44 11.55 -8.84
C PRO A 146 5.30 10.27 -8.92
N HIS A 147 6.08 9.96 -7.87
CA HIS A 147 6.90 8.74 -7.81
C HIS A 147 6.07 7.45 -7.67
N ARG A 148 4.87 7.51 -7.07
CA ARG A 148 3.97 6.35 -7.00
C ARG A 148 3.35 6.08 -8.37
N LYS A 149 2.93 7.14 -9.07
CA LYS A 149 2.45 7.04 -10.46
C LYS A 149 3.52 6.44 -11.37
N PHE A 150 4.77 6.89 -11.21
CA PHE A 150 5.90 6.34 -11.94
C PHE A 150 6.06 4.82 -11.72
N ALA A 151 6.14 4.39 -10.46
CA ALA A 151 6.30 2.97 -10.14
C ALA A 151 5.12 2.13 -10.65
N SER A 152 3.89 2.65 -10.53
CA SER A 152 2.70 2.01 -11.07
C SER A 152 2.78 1.80 -12.58
N ARG A 153 3.22 2.80 -13.34
CA ARG A 153 3.38 2.70 -14.80
C ARG A 153 4.40 1.64 -15.19
N VAL A 154 5.53 1.56 -14.48
CA VAL A 154 6.54 0.52 -14.73
C VAL A 154 5.97 -0.88 -14.44
N VAL A 155 5.21 -1.06 -13.36
CA VAL A 155 4.49 -2.32 -13.07
C VAL A 155 3.50 -2.65 -14.19
N GLY A 156 2.78 -1.64 -14.68
CA GLY A 156 1.87 -1.76 -15.82
C GLY A 156 2.57 -2.31 -17.05
N SER A 157 3.68 -1.69 -17.46
CA SER A 157 4.49 -2.14 -18.60
C SER A 157 5.06 -3.55 -18.40
N LEU A 158 5.58 -3.88 -17.21
CA LEU A 158 6.06 -5.23 -16.90
C LEU A 158 4.96 -6.30 -17.02
N TYR A 159 3.70 -5.92 -16.81
CA TYR A 159 2.56 -6.82 -16.97
C TYR A 159 2.09 -6.96 -18.43
N SER A 160 2.04 -5.86 -19.19
CA SER A 160 1.39 -5.82 -20.50
C SER A 160 2.31 -6.07 -21.69
N GLU A 161 3.54 -5.55 -21.63
CA GLU A 161 4.45 -5.53 -22.77
C GLU A 161 4.87 -6.95 -23.20
N GLY A 162 4.86 -7.19 -24.51
CA GLY A 162 5.09 -8.50 -25.12
C GLY A 162 6.46 -9.10 -24.80
N ASP A 163 7.45 -8.26 -24.58
CA ASP A 163 8.85 -8.62 -24.38
C ASP A 163 9.26 -8.66 -22.90
N SER A 164 8.31 -8.55 -21.97
CA SER A 164 8.54 -8.67 -20.53
C SER A 164 8.54 -10.14 -20.08
N PRO A 165 9.58 -10.62 -19.37
CA PRO A 165 9.56 -11.94 -18.72
C PRO A 165 8.47 -12.09 -17.64
N LEU A 166 7.91 -10.98 -17.15
CA LEU A 166 6.83 -10.96 -16.15
C LEU A 166 5.43 -10.79 -16.78
N ARG A 167 5.34 -10.76 -18.12
CA ARG A 167 4.09 -10.56 -18.84
C ARG A 167 3.03 -11.54 -18.35
N TYR A 168 1.89 -11.02 -17.91
CA TYR A 168 0.78 -11.78 -17.32
C TYR A 168 1.11 -12.66 -16.09
N ARG A 169 2.35 -12.67 -15.60
CA ARG A 169 2.77 -13.38 -14.37
C ARG A 169 2.56 -12.57 -13.10
N ILE A 170 2.22 -11.28 -13.22
CA ILE A 170 1.85 -10.41 -12.10
C ILE A 170 0.37 -10.61 -11.77
N ASN A 171 0.08 -10.89 -10.50
CA ASN A 171 -1.30 -11.05 -10.01
C ASN A 171 -1.91 -9.67 -9.74
N ARG A 172 -2.82 -9.25 -10.62
CA ARG A 172 -3.66 -8.04 -10.50
C ARG A 172 -5.09 -8.48 -10.16
N LEU A 173 -5.85 -7.61 -9.47
CA LEU A 173 -7.24 -7.92 -9.15
C LEU A 173 -8.13 -7.86 -10.39
N GLY A 174 -9.11 -8.77 -10.46
CA GLY A 174 -10.07 -8.88 -11.57
C GLY A 174 -9.61 -9.76 -12.73
N GLY A 175 -8.39 -10.27 -12.73
CA GLY A 175 -7.87 -11.12 -13.80
C GLY A 175 -8.08 -12.62 -13.55
N ARG A 176 -9.06 -13.23 -14.23
CA ARG A 176 -9.14 -14.69 -14.44
C ARG A 176 -8.08 -15.13 -15.46
N SER A 177 -6.81 -14.90 -15.15
CA SER A 177 -5.72 -15.38 -16.00
C SER A 177 -5.43 -16.83 -15.61
N ALA A 178 -5.56 -17.74 -16.59
CA ALA A 178 -5.24 -19.16 -16.45
C ALA A 178 -3.72 -19.46 -16.40
N GLN A 179 -2.89 -18.43 -16.23
CA GLN A 179 -1.42 -18.56 -16.20
C GLN A 179 -0.91 -18.53 -14.76
N ASP A 180 0.22 -19.21 -14.50
CA ASP A 180 0.83 -19.19 -13.17
C ASP A 180 1.18 -17.75 -12.79
N LYS A 181 0.68 -17.35 -11.62
CA LYS A 181 0.97 -16.06 -11.02
C LYS A 181 2.18 -16.20 -10.12
N TRP A 182 3.17 -15.35 -10.34
CA TRP A 182 4.46 -15.43 -9.64
C TRP A 182 4.60 -14.42 -8.52
N ILE A 183 4.00 -13.24 -8.64
CA ILE A 183 4.12 -12.16 -7.66
C ILE A 183 2.85 -11.31 -7.63
N LEU A 184 2.47 -10.81 -6.45
CA LEU A 184 1.38 -9.85 -6.35
C LEU A 184 1.79 -8.48 -6.90
N GLN A 185 0.87 -7.79 -7.56
CA GLN A 185 1.10 -6.42 -8.05
C GLN A 185 1.59 -5.49 -6.93
N ALA A 186 0.99 -5.57 -5.75
CA ALA A 186 1.39 -4.76 -4.60
C ALA A 186 2.82 -5.02 -4.13
N GLU A 187 3.30 -6.26 -4.21
CA GLU A 187 4.66 -6.62 -3.81
C GLU A 187 5.69 -6.07 -4.79
N LEU A 188 5.46 -6.26 -6.09
CA LEU A 188 6.32 -5.71 -7.14
C LEU A 188 6.34 -4.18 -7.09
N PHE A 189 5.17 -3.56 -6.93
CA PHE A 189 5.04 -2.12 -6.76
C PHE A 189 5.87 -1.60 -5.59
N ASN A 190 5.83 -2.25 -4.42
CA ASN A 190 6.55 -1.77 -3.24
C ASN A 190 8.08 -1.79 -3.45
N GLU A 191 8.60 -2.80 -4.14
CA GLU A 191 10.03 -2.90 -4.45
C GLU A 191 10.46 -1.84 -5.48
N LEU A 192 9.68 -1.66 -6.56
CA LEU A 192 9.92 -0.60 -7.55
C LEU A 192 9.76 0.79 -6.96
N HIS A 193 8.72 1.03 -6.17
CA HIS A 193 8.49 2.31 -5.50
C HIS A 193 9.63 2.64 -4.54
N ARG A 194 10.19 1.66 -3.81
CA ARG A 194 11.38 1.90 -2.98
C ARG A 194 12.56 2.39 -3.80
N TRP A 195 12.83 1.78 -4.96
CA TRP A 195 13.89 2.21 -5.87
C TRP A 195 13.60 3.62 -6.43
N VAL A 196 12.43 3.81 -7.01
CA VAL A 196 12.02 5.08 -7.64
C VAL A 196 12.00 6.23 -6.63
N ASN A 197 11.50 6.00 -5.42
CA ASN A 197 11.45 7.02 -4.37
C ASN A 197 12.85 7.47 -3.96
N ARG A 198 13.79 6.53 -3.86
CA ARG A 198 15.20 6.83 -3.55
C ARG A 198 15.86 7.67 -4.64
N ASP A 199 15.58 7.36 -5.90
CA ASP A 199 16.21 8.01 -7.04
C ASP A 199 15.35 9.17 -7.62
N TRP A 200 14.27 9.55 -6.93
CA TRP A 200 13.24 10.44 -7.47
C TRP A 200 13.81 11.78 -7.96
N ARG A 201 14.69 12.41 -7.17
CA ARG A 201 15.34 13.66 -7.56
C ARG A 201 16.16 13.52 -8.86
N LYS A 202 16.86 12.40 -9.02
CA LYS A 202 17.64 12.10 -10.25
C LYS A 202 16.70 11.86 -11.44
N ILE A 203 15.62 11.11 -11.22
CA ILE A 203 14.59 10.85 -12.22
C ILE A 203 13.99 12.16 -12.73
N GLN A 204 13.68 13.10 -11.82
CA GLN A 204 13.17 14.43 -12.18
C GLN A 204 14.15 15.21 -13.05
N LEU A 205 15.43 15.27 -12.67
CA LEU A 205 16.47 15.94 -13.43
C LEU A 205 16.71 15.31 -14.81
N ALA A 206 16.49 14.00 -14.95
CA ALA A 206 16.65 13.25 -16.19
C ALA A 206 15.40 13.27 -17.10
N GLY A 207 14.50 14.25 -16.95
CA GLY A 207 13.31 14.41 -17.80
C GLY A 207 12.01 13.80 -17.24
N GLY A 208 12.02 13.34 -15.98
CA GLY A 208 10.85 12.88 -15.26
C GLY A 208 10.17 11.65 -15.87
N SER A 209 8.89 11.45 -15.53
CA SER A 209 8.17 10.21 -15.87
C SER A 209 8.06 9.91 -17.35
N ARG A 210 7.96 10.94 -18.22
CA ARG A 210 7.81 10.74 -19.67
C ARG A 210 9.02 10.03 -20.27
N THR A 211 10.22 10.43 -19.85
CA THR A 211 11.48 9.87 -20.36
C THR A 211 11.92 8.64 -19.58
N GLN A 212 11.75 8.66 -18.26
CA GLN A 212 12.38 7.66 -17.40
C GLN A 212 11.53 6.41 -17.16
N VAL A 213 10.21 6.43 -17.36
CA VAL A 213 9.40 5.19 -17.25
C VAL A 213 9.86 4.14 -18.28
N PRO A 214 10.02 4.46 -19.58
CA PRO A 214 10.58 3.51 -20.55
C PRO A 214 11.97 3.01 -20.17
N ASN A 215 12.83 3.88 -19.62
CA ASN A 215 14.18 3.49 -19.20
C ASN A 215 14.16 2.49 -18.04
N TYR A 216 13.36 2.75 -17.00
CA TYR A 216 13.22 1.85 -15.85
C TYR A 216 12.55 0.53 -16.23
N TYR A 217 11.53 0.59 -17.10
CA TYR A 217 10.97 -0.61 -17.71
C TYR A 217 12.05 -1.42 -18.44
N GLY A 218 12.83 -0.78 -19.31
CA GLY A 218 13.92 -1.40 -20.05
C GLY A 218 14.96 -2.05 -19.15
N MET A 219 15.41 -1.35 -18.10
CA MET A 219 16.33 -1.91 -17.10
C MET A 219 15.75 -3.16 -16.46
N VAL A 220 14.56 -3.10 -15.88
CA VAL A 220 13.96 -4.25 -15.19
C VAL A 220 13.70 -5.42 -16.14
N ARG A 221 13.23 -5.13 -17.36
CA ARG A 221 13.02 -6.12 -18.42
C ARG A 221 14.32 -6.82 -18.80
N ASP A 222 15.37 -6.05 -19.10
CA ASP A 222 16.66 -6.58 -19.55
C ASP A 222 17.32 -7.41 -18.44
N PHE A 223 17.17 -7.00 -17.17
CA PHE A 223 17.59 -7.77 -16.01
C PHE A 223 16.92 -9.12 -15.94
N PHE A 224 15.59 -9.17 -16.02
CA PHE A 224 14.88 -10.43 -15.91
C PHE A 224 15.12 -11.34 -17.13
N LYS A 225 15.38 -10.79 -18.32
CA LYS A 225 15.84 -11.58 -19.49
C LYS A 225 17.20 -12.21 -19.25
N ALA A 226 18.16 -11.44 -18.72
CA ALA A 226 19.48 -11.96 -18.36
C ALA A 226 19.36 -13.03 -17.26
N ALA A 227 18.58 -12.76 -16.21
CA ALA A 227 18.34 -13.71 -15.12
C ALA A 227 17.69 -15.01 -15.62
N GLU A 228 16.66 -14.93 -16.47
CA GLU A 228 16.00 -16.09 -17.08
C GLU A 228 16.99 -17.00 -17.81
N ARG A 229 17.91 -16.43 -18.61
CA ARG A 229 18.96 -17.18 -19.31
C ARG A 229 19.97 -17.83 -18.36
N VAL A 230 20.31 -17.13 -17.28
CA VAL A 230 21.27 -17.64 -16.28
C VAL A 230 20.67 -18.77 -15.46
N TRP A 231 19.41 -18.63 -15.03
CA TRP A 231 18.70 -19.67 -14.27
C TRP A 231 18.33 -20.88 -15.11
N GLY A 232 18.15 -20.71 -16.44
CA GLY A 232 17.87 -21.80 -17.37
C GLY A 232 16.65 -22.62 -16.95
N GLU A 233 16.79 -23.93 -16.89
CA GLU A 233 15.72 -24.89 -16.50
C GLU A 233 15.11 -24.66 -15.11
N ALA A 234 15.78 -23.90 -14.24
CA ALA A 234 15.23 -23.54 -12.93
C ALA A 234 14.22 -22.38 -13.02
N TRP A 235 14.24 -21.61 -14.11
CA TRP A 235 13.28 -20.53 -14.35
C TRP A 235 11.89 -21.12 -14.62
N ALA A 236 10.85 -20.53 -14.03
CA ALA A 236 9.46 -20.97 -14.14
C ALA A 236 9.17 -22.42 -13.67
N ASN A 237 10.16 -23.14 -13.13
CA ASN A 237 10.02 -24.53 -12.72
C ASN A 237 9.55 -24.63 -11.26
N ALA A 238 8.48 -25.41 -11.02
CA ALA A 238 7.86 -25.53 -9.70
C ALA A 238 8.77 -26.16 -8.62
N ASN A 239 9.79 -26.92 -9.04
CA ASN A 239 10.78 -27.52 -8.15
C ASN A 239 11.83 -26.52 -7.63
N TYR A 240 11.75 -25.26 -8.08
CA TYR A 240 12.65 -24.19 -7.69
C TYR A 240 11.90 -22.94 -7.20
N MET A 241 12.57 -22.17 -6.35
CA MET A 241 12.07 -20.94 -5.76
C MET A 241 12.41 -19.69 -6.59
N VAL A 242 12.99 -19.85 -7.77
CA VAL A 242 13.56 -18.77 -8.61
C VAL A 242 12.50 -17.73 -9.01
N THR A 243 11.32 -18.17 -9.44
CA THR A 243 10.22 -17.28 -9.85
C THR A 243 9.18 -17.05 -8.76
N LYS A 244 9.48 -17.40 -7.50
CA LYS A 244 8.59 -17.14 -6.36
C LYS A 244 8.75 -15.69 -5.87
N PRO A 245 7.74 -15.12 -5.18
CA PRO A 245 7.77 -13.71 -4.77
C PRO A 245 9.03 -13.30 -4.02
N VAL A 246 9.51 -14.15 -3.10
CA VAL A 246 10.71 -13.89 -2.29
C VAL A 246 11.96 -13.65 -3.15
N THR A 247 12.14 -14.46 -4.20
CA THR A 247 13.32 -14.39 -5.07
C THR A 247 13.17 -13.30 -6.12
N LEU A 248 11.98 -13.12 -6.71
CA LEU A 248 11.71 -12.02 -7.64
C LEU A 248 11.94 -10.65 -6.98
N LYS A 249 11.49 -10.47 -5.73
CA LYS A 249 11.76 -9.24 -4.96
C LYS A 249 13.25 -9.04 -4.70
N ALA A 250 13.97 -10.11 -4.36
CA ALA A 250 15.42 -10.05 -4.14
C ALA A 250 16.19 -9.71 -5.43
N MET A 251 15.83 -10.36 -6.54
CA MET A 251 16.36 -10.10 -7.88
C MET A 251 16.12 -8.66 -8.32
N LEU A 252 14.94 -8.09 -8.03
CA LEU A 252 14.68 -6.67 -8.34
C LEU A 252 15.57 -5.71 -7.52
N ARG A 253 15.95 -6.08 -6.29
CA ARG A 253 16.94 -5.30 -5.52
C ARG A 253 18.33 -5.40 -6.14
N VAL A 254 18.74 -6.59 -6.58
CA VAL A 254 20.00 -6.75 -7.33
C VAL A 254 19.95 -5.94 -8.63
N CYS A 255 18.84 -5.94 -9.36
CA CYS A 255 18.65 -5.10 -10.54
C CYS A 255 18.88 -3.62 -10.25
N ALA A 256 18.33 -3.11 -9.13
CA ALA A 256 18.51 -1.72 -8.73
C ALA A 256 19.96 -1.40 -8.34
N ASP A 257 20.69 -2.35 -7.77
CA ASP A 257 22.10 -2.19 -7.43
C ASP A 257 22.98 -2.27 -8.69
N LEU A 258 22.71 -3.21 -9.59
CA LEU A 258 23.42 -3.37 -10.86
C LEU A 258 23.20 -2.19 -11.81
N ALA A 259 21.97 -1.70 -11.93
CA ALA A 259 21.63 -0.53 -12.77
C ALA A 259 22.30 0.77 -12.28
N ARG A 260 22.81 0.80 -11.04
CA ARG A 260 23.61 1.90 -10.52
C ARG A 260 25.08 1.76 -10.92
N GLU A 261 25.60 0.54 -10.93
CA GLU A 261 26.98 0.24 -11.34
C GLU A 261 27.17 0.35 -12.86
N ASP A 262 26.17 -0.08 -13.63
CA ASP A 262 26.20 -0.04 -15.09
C ASP A 262 25.83 1.35 -15.62
N GLY A 263 26.84 2.11 -16.06
CA GLY A 263 26.68 3.40 -16.73
C GLY A 263 26.54 3.30 -18.26
N ASP A 264 26.61 2.09 -18.83
CA ASP A 264 26.69 1.88 -20.27
C ASP A 264 25.31 1.96 -20.96
N PRO A 265 25.27 2.19 -22.29
CA PRO A 265 24.04 2.25 -23.07
C PRO A 265 23.16 0.99 -22.96
N ALA A 266 21.88 1.12 -23.31
CA ALA A 266 20.93 0.00 -23.31
C ALA A 266 21.32 -1.11 -24.31
N GLU A 267 22.01 -0.75 -25.39
CA GLU A 267 22.52 -1.70 -26.37
C GLU A 267 23.51 -2.67 -25.72
N GLY A 268 23.35 -3.97 -25.96
CA GLY A 268 24.18 -5.02 -25.37
C GLY A 268 23.96 -5.29 -23.87
N ARG A 269 23.09 -4.53 -23.18
CA ARG A 269 22.87 -4.64 -21.73
C ARG A 269 22.52 -6.06 -21.29
N VAL A 270 21.62 -6.74 -22.01
CA VAL A 270 21.21 -8.11 -21.66
C VAL A 270 22.43 -9.05 -21.63
N LYS A 271 23.33 -8.96 -22.61
CA LYS A 271 24.53 -9.81 -22.67
C LYS A 271 25.50 -9.47 -21.54
N ARG A 272 25.77 -8.19 -21.30
CA ARG A 272 26.64 -7.74 -20.19
C ARG A 272 26.09 -8.19 -18.84
N TRP A 273 24.78 -8.07 -18.64
CA TRP A 273 24.14 -8.48 -17.38
C TRP A 273 24.05 -10.00 -17.27
N GLU A 274 23.89 -10.74 -18.36
CA GLU A 274 23.97 -12.19 -18.36
C GLU A 274 25.36 -12.67 -17.92
N GLU A 275 26.43 -12.07 -18.45
CA GLU A 275 27.82 -12.35 -18.04
C GLU A 275 28.04 -12.01 -16.55
N ARG A 276 27.52 -10.87 -16.11
CA ARG A 276 27.60 -10.43 -14.71
C ARG A 276 26.86 -11.35 -13.75
N LEU A 277 25.71 -11.88 -14.16
CA LEU A 277 24.86 -12.76 -13.35
C LEU A 277 25.25 -14.24 -13.46
N ALA A 278 26.13 -14.62 -14.40
CA ALA A 278 26.52 -16.01 -14.68
C ALA A 278 26.83 -16.88 -13.44
N PRO A 279 27.48 -16.36 -12.37
CA PRO A 279 27.73 -17.13 -11.14
C PRO A 279 26.46 -17.66 -10.43
N TRP A 280 25.27 -17.14 -10.73
CA TRP A 280 24.02 -17.68 -10.16
C TRP A 280 23.72 -19.12 -10.62
N ARG A 281 24.35 -19.60 -11.70
CA ARG A 281 24.26 -21.02 -12.12
C ARG A 281 24.68 -21.97 -11.01
N ASP A 282 25.66 -21.57 -10.20
CA ASP A 282 26.15 -22.37 -9.07
C ASP A 282 25.15 -22.38 -7.88
N LEU A 283 24.22 -21.43 -7.84
CA LEU A 283 23.20 -21.32 -6.81
C LEU A 283 21.95 -22.16 -7.07
N VAL A 284 21.78 -22.74 -8.27
CA VAL A 284 20.56 -23.48 -8.65
C VAL A 284 20.15 -24.51 -7.59
N LYS A 285 21.10 -25.25 -7.01
CA LYS A 285 20.83 -26.22 -5.94
C LYS A 285 20.28 -25.58 -4.67
N ALA A 286 20.80 -24.41 -4.27
CA ALA A 286 20.35 -23.69 -3.09
C ALA A 286 18.89 -23.19 -3.24
N PHE A 287 18.45 -22.94 -4.48
CA PHE A 287 17.10 -22.47 -4.81
C PHE A 287 16.09 -23.59 -5.08
N LYS A 288 16.43 -24.87 -4.91
CA LYS A 288 15.41 -25.94 -4.91
C LYS A 288 14.32 -25.66 -3.88
N SER A 289 13.06 -25.96 -4.20
CA SER A 289 11.90 -25.75 -3.32
C SER A 289 12.07 -26.49 -1.98
N GLU A 290 12.54 -27.73 -2.04
CA GLU A 290 12.89 -28.52 -0.86
C GLU A 290 14.07 -27.91 -0.11
N GLY A 291 13.88 -27.62 1.19
CA GLY A 291 14.92 -27.09 2.06
C GLY A 291 15.23 -25.60 1.86
N PHE A 292 14.49 -24.87 1.02
CA PHE A 292 14.76 -23.46 0.72
C PHE A 292 14.66 -22.58 1.97
N TYR A 293 13.62 -22.79 2.79
CA TYR A 293 13.35 -21.95 3.94
C TYR A 293 14.35 -22.18 5.08
N GLU A 294 14.97 -23.35 5.13
CA GLU A 294 16.04 -23.74 6.03
C GLU A 294 17.36 -23.11 5.58
N ARG A 295 17.70 -23.21 4.29
CA ARG A 295 18.89 -22.56 3.71
C ARG A 295 18.83 -21.04 3.79
N PHE A 296 17.65 -20.46 3.62
CA PHE A 296 17.37 -19.03 3.76
C PHE A 296 16.49 -18.75 4.99
N ALA A 297 16.88 -19.30 6.14
CA ALA A 297 16.19 -19.09 7.42
C ALA A 297 16.14 -17.61 7.80
N ALA A 298 14.97 -17.14 8.22
CA ALA A 298 14.71 -15.74 8.56
C ALA A 298 13.44 -15.64 9.42
N LYS A 299 13.35 -14.61 10.28
CA LYS A 299 12.20 -14.35 11.16
C LYS A 299 10.93 -13.95 10.41
N GLY A 300 11.07 -13.51 9.15
CA GLY A 300 9.97 -13.11 8.31
C GLY A 300 10.38 -12.89 6.87
N GLU A 301 9.40 -12.62 6.02
CA GLU A 301 9.61 -12.49 4.57
C GLU A 301 10.55 -11.35 4.21
N VAL A 302 10.45 -10.19 4.88
CA VAL A 302 11.33 -9.03 4.61
C VAL A 302 12.80 -9.37 4.86
N GLU A 303 13.09 -10.03 5.98
CA GLU A 303 14.45 -10.49 6.29
C GLU A 303 14.91 -11.55 5.29
N ARG A 304 14.02 -12.48 4.90
CA ARG A 304 14.35 -13.50 3.89
C ARG A 304 14.71 -12.89 2.54
N VAL A 305 13.91 -11.95 2.04
CA VAL A 305 14.22 -11.21 0.81
C VAL A 305 15.57 -10.52 0.93
N GLY A 306 15.89 -9.94 2.09
CA GLY A 306 17.20 -9.33 2.35
C GLY A 306 18.36 -10.33 2.35
N ARG A 307 18.17 -11.54 2.89
CA ARG A 307 19.18 -12.62 2.84
C ARG A 307 19.40 -13.10 1.41
N VAL A 308 18.33 -13.40 0.68
CA VAL A 308 18.39 -13.82 -0.73
C VAL A 308 19.05 -12.73 -1.58
N HIS A 309 18.68 -11.46 -1.38
CA HIS A 309 19.31 -10.32 -2.08
C HIS A 309 20.82 -10.26 -1.83
N ARG A 310 21.26 -10.34 -0.57
CA ARG A 310 22.70 -10.34 -0.25
C ARG A 310 23.43 -11.52 -0.87
N GLU A 311 22.83 -12.71 -0.86
CA GLU A 311 23.44 -13.89 -1.47
C GLU A 311 23.58 -13.74 -2.98
N LEU A 312 22.51 -13.33 -3.67
CA LEU A 312 22.51 -13.09 -5.11
C LEU A 312 23.51 -12.00 -5.50
N ALA A 313 23.53 -10.87 -4.77
CA ALA A 313 24.45 -9.78 -5.03
C ALA A 313 25.91 -10.19 -4.80
N ARG A 314 26.20 -10.83 -3.66
CA ARG A 314 27.54 -11.34 -3.31
C ARG A 314 28.08 -12.29 -4.37
N THR A 315 27.27 -13.25 -4.81
CA THR A 315 27.67 -14.26 -5.81
C THR A 315 27.89 -13.64 -7.19
N ALA A 316 27.07 -12.66 -7.57
CA ALA A 316 27.29 -11.91 -8.80
C ALA A 316 28.37 -10.82 -8.67
N GLY A 317 28.98 -10.63 -7.49
CA GLY A 317 29.98 -9.60 -7.20
C GLY A 317 29.45 -8.15 -7.25
N ILE A 318 28.15 -7.95 -7.06
CA ILE A 318 27.45 -6.66 -7.10
C ILE A 318 27.42 -6.06 -5.69
N GLU A 319 27.76 -4.79 -5.57
CA GLU A 319 27.78 -4.09 -4.29
C GLU A 319 26.35 -3.79 -3.82
N ALA A 320 25.83 -4.64 -2.94
CA ALA A 320 24.54 -4.44 -2.31
C ALA A 320 24.60 -3.20 -1.41
N ARG A 321 23.73 -2.21 -1.69
CA ARG A 321 23.64 -1.04 -0.82
C ARG A 321 23.03 -1.47 0.51
N GLY A 322 23.83 -1.44 1.58
CA GLY A 322 23.35 -1.72 2.92
C GLY A 322 22.14 -0.84 3.24
N ALA A 323 21.04 -1.47 3.65
CA ALA A 323 20.05 -0.74 4.44
C ALA A 323 20.82 -0.21 5.64
N LYS A 324 21.05 1.11 5.71
CA LYS A 324 21.55 1.72 6.94
C LYS A 324 20.64 1.21 8.08
N SER A 325 21.28 0.60 9.07
CA SER A 325 20.66 0.11 10.30
C SER A 325 19.76 1.16 10.93
#